data_AF-A0A1Q7MST9-F1
#
_entry.id   AF-A0A1Q7MST9-F1
#
_cell.length_a   1.000
_cell.length_b   1.000
_cell.length_c   1.000
_cell.angle_alpha   90.00
_cell.angle_beta   90.00
_cell.angle_gamma   90.00
#
_symmetry.space_group_name_H-M   'P 1'
#
loop_
_entity.id
_entity.type
_entity.pdbx_description
1 polymer ?
#
loop_
_entity_poly.entity_id
_entity_poly.type
_entity_poly.pdbx_seq_one_letter_code
_entity_poly.pdbx_strand_id
1 'polypeptide(L)'
;MSKRSQICILIASGLVFAQSVASLVLRPTFALTVLSDLTQCILLLSGALSLLPNIVATRGRTRLFWALMTLGVAFWLAYQLLWTYFEVILRRDVPTPFVGDVVLFLHIVPMMAALALQPHVEQDDRTARLGSLDFALLLIWWLYLYLFAVIPWQYAHTNETTYEHAINVLYLTEKMVFLAGLAVVWTRSKGSWRTVYAHWFGASLVYALSSYVANWGIERHTYYSGSLYDIPLVASMAWVVGVGLLALDLSPKQQPVHHSGSHGVWVARLGMITIFSLPLFAAWSVFDPTAPPSVRTFRLVVTLATMLVMGALVFIKQHLLDRELLRLLRTSQESFENLRRVQAQLVQSEKLASLGQLVGGAAHELNNPLTAMLGYADLLAETPLKDEQFGFQPA
;
A
#
# COMPACT_ATOMS: atom_id res chain seq x y z
N MET A 1 25.51 -5.32 2.90
CA MET A 1 25.10 -6.23 1.82
C MET A 1 25.75 -7.58 2.01
N SER A 2 24.96 -8.65 1.92
CA SER A 2 25.48 -10.02 1.94
C SER A 2 26.41 -10.29 0.73
N LYS A 3 27.43 -11.16 0.90
CA LYS A 3 28.29 -11.61 -0.22
C LYS A 3 27.47 -12.18 -1.38
N ARG A 4 26.33 -12.84 -1.08
CA ARG A 4 25.41 -13.37 -2.10
C ARG A 4 24.73 -12.26 -2.91
N SER A 5 24.30 -11.17 -2.26
CA SER A 5 23.71 -10.00 -2.92
C SER A 5 24.71 -9.30 -3.83
N GLN A 6 25.97 -9.18 -3.39
CA GLN A 6 27.05 -8.59 -4.21
C GLN A 6 27.34 -9.40 -5.47
N ILE A 7 27.40 -10.74 -5.35
CA ILE A 7 27.60 -11.62 -6.50
C ILE A 7 26.43 -11.51 -7.49
N CYS A 8 25.19 -11.51 -7.01
CA CYS A 8 24.01 -11.40 -7.88
C CYS A 8 23.98 -10.07 -8.64
N ILE A 9 24.33 -8.96 -7.99
CA ILE A 9 24.41 -7.64 -8.64
C ILE A 9 25.56 -7.63 -9.65
N LEU A 10 26.70 -8.24 -9.34
CA LEU A 10 27.82 -8.32 -10.27
C LEU A 10 27.48 -9.15 -11.52
N ILE A 11 26.72 -10.24 -11.36
CA ILE A 11 26.20 -11.03 -12.48
C ILE A 11 25.21 -10.21 -13.30
N ALA A 12 24.25 -9.54 -12.68
CA ALA A 12 23.27 -8.71 -13.37
C ALA A 12 23.94 -7.55 -14.15
N SER A 13 24.89 -6.85 -13.52
CA SER A 13 25.68 -5.81 -14.18
C SER A 13 26.55 -6.36 -15.31
N GLY A 14 27.11 -7.56 -15.14
CA GLY A 14 27.86 -8.27 -16.18
C GLY A 14 27.00 -8.60 -17.40
N LEU A 15 25.76 -9.04 -17.18
CA LEU A 15 24.79 -9.28 -18.25
C LEU A 15 24.41 -7.99 -19.00
N VAL A 16 24.15 -6.89 -18.27
CA VAL A 16 23.89 -5.57 -18.88
C VAL A 16 25.08 -5.11 -19.71
N PHE A 17 26.30 -5.27 -19.20
CA PHE A 17 27.53 -4.89 -19.92
C PHE A 17 27.73 -5.76 -21.17
N ALA A 18 27.58 -7.08 -21.05
CA ALA A 18 27.69 -8.00 -22.18
C ALA A 18 26.68 -7.67 -23.28
N GLN A 19 25.43 -7.40 -22.90
CA GLN A 19 24.38 -6.93 -23.82
C GLN A 19 24.75 -5.61 -24.47
N SER A 20 25.22 -4.62 -23.69
CA SER A 20 25.56 -3.29 -24.21
C SER A 20 26.69 -3.36 -25.24
N VAL A 21 27.71 -4.18 -24.98
CA VAL A 21 28.80 -4.43 -25.92
C VAL A 21 28.28 -5.15 -27.17
N ALA A 22 27.44 -6.17 -26.99
CA ALA A 22 26.81 -6.89 -28.10
C ALA A 22 26.00 -5.95 -29.00
N SER A 23 25.16 -5.09 -28.43
CA SER A 23 24.33 -4.11 -29.16
C SER A 23 25.14 -3.04 -29.91
N LEU A 24 26.35 -2.70 -29.44
CA LEU A 24 27.22 -1.70 -30.07
C LEU A 24 28.12 -2.28 -31.17
N VAL A 25 28.56 -3.53 -31.01
CA VAL A 25 29.61 -4.14 -31.85
C VAL A 25 29.05 -5.10 -32.89
N LEU A 26 27.99 -5.84 -32.55
CA LEU A 26 27.44 -6.87 -33.42
C LEU A 26 26.43 -6.28 -34.41
N ARG A 27 26.47 -6.77 -35.64
CA ARG A 27 25.47 -6.46 -36.66
C ARG A 27 24.12 -7.12 -36.32
N PRO A 28 22.99 -6.60 -36.85
CA PRO A 28 21.67 -7.22 -36.69
C PRO A 28 21.71 -8.66 -37.20
N THR A 29 21.74 -9.61 -36.28
CA THR A 29 21.83 -11.05 -36.56
C THR A 29 20.89 -11.77 -35.61
N PHE A 30 20.38 -12.92 -36.04
CA PHE A 30 19.52 -13.74 -35.19
C PHE A 30 20.16 -14.09 -33.84
N ALA A 31 21.47 -14.30 -33.80
CA ALA A 31 22.20 -14.56 -32.56
C ALA A 31 22.13 -13.39 -31.56
N LEU A 32 22.14 -12.14 -32.06
CA LEU A 32 22.00 -10.94 -31.23
C LEU A 32 20.59 -10.84 -30.63
N THR A 33 19.56 -11.16 -31.42
CA THR A 33 18.17 -11.23 -30.95
C THR A 33 18.01 -12.28 -29.84
N VAL A 34 18.51 -13.49 -30.06
CA VAL A 34 18.46 -14.57 -29.05
C VAL A 34 19.18 -14.16 -27.76
N LEU A 35 20.36 -13.53 -27.88
CA LEU A 35 21.13 -13.09 -26.74
C LEU A 35 20.40 -11.97 -25.96
N SER A 36 19.77 -11.02 -26.65
CA SER A 36 18.96 -9.97 -26.01
C SER A 36 17.80 -10.55 -25.22
N ASP A 37 17.00 -11.37 -25.89
CA ASP A 37 15.76 -11.92 -25.35
C ASP A 37 16.00 -12.84 -24.14
N LEU A 38 17.02 -13.69 -24.23
CA LEU A 38 17.43 -14.53 -23.11
C LEU A 38 17.96 -13.69 -21.95
N THR A 39 18.73 -12.63 -22.23
CA THR A 39 19.24 -11.73 -21.19
C THR A 39 18.10 -11.04 -20.46
N GLN A 40 17.11 -10.52 -21.19
CA GLN A 40 15.91 -9.90 -20.62
C GLN A 40 15.12 -10.89 -19.76
N CYS A 41 14.90 -12.13 -20.25
CA CYS A 41 14.24 -13.19 -19.49
C CYS A 41 15.00 -13.54 -18.19
N ILE A 42 16.32 -13.70 -18.25
CA ILE A 42 17.16 -14.04 -17.10
C ILE A 42 17.13 -12.93 -16.06
N LEU A 43 17.19 -11.65 -16.48
CA LEU A 43 17.14 -10.51 -15.57
C LEU A 43 15.77 -10.38 -14.90
N LEU A 44 14.67 -10.54 -15.64
CA LEU A 44 13.32 -10.50 -15.08
C LEU A 44 13.06 -11.67 -14.12
N LEU A 45 13.52 -12.87 -14.47
CA LEU A 45 13.46 -14.03 -13.56
C LEU A 45 14.27 -13.79 -12.29
N SER A 46 15.48 -13.27 -12.43
CA SER A 46 16.32 -12.88 -11.29
C SER A 46 15.68 -11.80 -10.44
N GLY A 47 14.97 -10.84 -11.08
CA GLY A 47 14.23 -9.78 -10.42
C GLY A 47 13.10 -10.34 -9.56
N ALA A 48 12.27 -11.20 -10.13
CA ALA A 48 11.20 -11.88 -9.40
C ALA A 48 11.75 -12.72 -8.23
N LEU A 49 12.81 -13.50 -8.47
CA LEU A 49 13.46 -14.32 -7.44
C LEU A 49 14.09 -13.49 -6.33
N SER A 50 14.62 -12.30 -6.62
CA SER A 50 15.20 -11.40 -5.62
C SER A 50 14.16 -10.83 -4.65
N LEU A 51 12.90 -10.76 -5.07
CA LEU A 51 11.79 -10.24 -4.26
C LEU A 51 11.15 -11.32 -3.38
N LEU A 52 11.22 -12.60 -3.74
CA LEU A 52 10.62 -13.70 -2.98
C LEU A 52 11.08 -13.79 -1.51
N PRO A 53 12.37 -13.63 -1.15
CA PRO A 53 12.76 -13.73 0.25
C PRO A 53 12.21 -12.57 1.10
N ASN A 54 11.94 -11.40 0.50
CA ASN A 54 11.24 -10.30 1.19
C ASN A 54 9.80 -10.68 1.57
N ILE A 55 9.12 -11.50 0.76
CA ILE A 55 7.78 -12.00 1.07
C ILE A 55 7.82 -12.94 2.27
N VAL A 56 8.80 -13.86 2.31
CA VAL A 56 8.94 -14.84 3.39
C VAL A 56 9.38 -14.17 4.70
N ALA A 57 10.26 -13.17 4.61
CA ALA A 57 10.82 -12.48 5.77
C ALA A 57 9.84 -11.49 6.44
N THR A 58 8.80 -11.04 5.73
CA THR A 58 7.88 -10.00 6.22
C THR A 58 6.48 -10.55 6.51
N ARG A 59 5.71 -9.83 7.31
CA ARG A 59 4.33 -10.19 7.68
C ARG A 59 3.36 -9.06 7.33
N GLY A 60 2.05 -9.38 7.33
CA GLY A 60 0.98 -8.41 7.12
C GLY A 60 1.04 -7.71 5.75
N ARG A 61 0.89 -6.38 5.74
CA ARG A 61 0.86 -5.57 4.51
C ARG A 61 2.21 -5.49 3.79
N THR A 62 3.33 -5.51 4.50
CA THR A 62 4.65 -5.51 3.86
C THR A 62 4.84 -6.77 3.02
N ARG A 63 4.31 -7.91 3.47
CA ARG A 63 4.27 -9.14 2.68
C ARG A 63 3.41 -9.00 1.43
N LEU A 64 2.22 -8.39 1.57
CA LEU A 64 1.32 -8.14 0.44
C LEU A 64 1.96 -7.15 -0.57
N PHE A 65 2.65 -6.12 -0.11
CA PHE A 65 3.43 -5.21 -0.96
C PHE A 65 4.44 -5.99 -1.80
N TRP A 66 5.30 -6.79 -1.16
CA TRP A 66 6.30 -7.58 -1.88
C TRP A 66 5.66 -8.62 -2.81
N ALA A 67 4.56 -9.26 -2.39
CA ALA A 67 3.84 -10.21 -3.24
C ALA A 67 3.27 -9.56 -4.50
N LEU A 68 2.69 -8.36 -4.39
CA LEU A 68 2.15 -7.61 -5.51
C LEU A 68 3.25 -7.07 -6.44
N MET A 69 4.38 -6.60 -5.88
CA MET A 69 5.53 -6.21 -6.69
C MET A 69 6.10 -7.40 -7.48
N THR A 70 6.24 -8.56 -6.83
CA THR A 70 6.68 -9.79 -7.51
C THR A 70 5.68 -10.24 -8.57
N LEU A 71 4.37 -10.12 -8.32
CA LEU A 71 3.34 -10.46 -9.30
C LEU A 71 3.45 -9.57 -10.55
N GLY A 72 3.69 -8.26 -10.39
CA GLY A 72 3.92 -7.35 -11.52
C GLY A 72 5.16 -7.74 -12.33
N VAL A 73 6.30 -8.00 -11.67
CA VAL A 73 7.51 -8.48 -12.35
C VAL A 73 7.29 -9.84 -13.04
N ALA A 74 6.48 -10.72 -12.44
CA ALA A 74 6.13 -12.01 -13.03
C ALA A 74 5.25 -11.87 -14.29
N PHE A 75 4.31 -10.93 -14.32
CA PHE A 75 3.57 -10.61 -15.56
C PHE A 75 4.48 -10.03 -16.63
N TRP A 76 5.42 -9.17 -16.25
CA TRP A 76 6.41 -8.67 -17.21
C TRP A 76 7.29 -9.81 -17.77
N LEU A 77 7.75 -10.74 -16.93
CA LEU A 77 8.45 -11.95 -17.37
C LEU A 77 7.59 -12.81 -18.30
N ALA A 78 6.31 -13.01 -17.98
CA ALA A 78 5.41 -13.80 -18.81
C ALA A 78 5.22 -13.18 -20.20
N TYR A 79 5.10 -11.86 -20.28
CA TYR A 79 5.08 -11.15 -21.56
C TYR A 79 6.40 -11.30 -22.32
N GLN A 80 7.56 -11.13 -21.65
CA GLN A 80 8.86 -11.29 -22.29
C GLN A 80 9.07 -12.70 -22.84
N LEU A 81 8.67 -13.74 -22.09
CA LEU A 81 8.73 -15.12 -22.56
C LEU A 81 7.87 -15.35 -23.79
N LEU A 82 6.71 -14.69 -23.86
CA LEU A 82 5.82 -14.76 -25.01
C LEU A 82 6.45 -14.05 -26.22
N TRP A 83 7.05 -12.88 -26.03
CA TRP A 83 7.82 -12.16 -27.06
C TRP A 83 8.95 -13.04 -27.63
N THR A 84 9.75 -13.61 -26.74
CA THR A 84 10.84 -14.52 -27.08
C THR A 84 10.37 -15.78 -27.79
N TYR A 85 9.19 -16.30 -27.45
CA TYR A 85 8.60 -17.42 -28.18
C TYR A 85 8.33 -17.07 -29.66
N PHE A 86 7.82 -15.87 -29.95
CA PHE A 86 7.59 -15.45 -31.33
C PHE A 86 8.90 -15.22 -32.09
N GLU A 87 9.82 -14.43 -31.52
CA GLU A 87 11.05 -14.04 -32.23
C GLU A 87 12.06 -15.18 -32.32
N VAL A 88 12.30 -15.92 -31.24
CA VAL A 88 13.37 -16.94 -31.19
C VAL A 88 12.88 -18.30 -31.69
N ILE A 89 11.69 -18.72 -31.29
CA ILE A 89 11.18 -20.07 -31.60
C ILE A 89 10.43 -20.06 -32.93
N LEU A 90 9.47 -19.14 -33.10
CA LEU A 90 8.69 -19.04 -34.34
C LEU A 90 9.42 -18.28 -35.46
N ARG A 91 10.45 -17.51 -35.14
CA ARG A 91 11.22 -16.66 -36.08
C ARG A 91 10.31 -15.73 -36.87
N ARG A 92 9.33 -15.16 -36.20
CA ARG A 92 8.36 -14.21 -36.75
C ARG A 92 8.24 -13.03 -35.80
N ASP A 93 7.97 -11.88 -36.37
CA ASP A 93 7.60 -10.70 -35.59
C ASP A 93 6.30 -10.97 -34.84
N VAL A 94 6.15 -10.33 -33.68
CA VAL A 94 4.94 -10.43 -32.87
C VAL A 94 3.76 -9.90 -33.69
N PRO A 95 2.66 -10.67 -33.82
CA PRO A 95 1.53 -10.25 -34.65
C PRO A 95 0.81 -9.05 -34.02
N THR A 96 0.53 -8.02 -34.82
CA THR A 96 -0.32 -6.90 -34.43
C THR A 96 -1.70 -7.06 -35.08
N PRO A 97 -2.82 -6.99 -34.33
CA PRO A 97 -2.97 -6.85 -32.88
C PRO A 97 -2.62 -8.12 -32.08
N PHE A 98 -2.04 -7.95 -30.88
CA PHE A 98 -1.57 -9.06 -30.06
C PHE A 98 -2.42 -9.26 -28.80
N VAL A 99 -2.89 -10.50 -28.57
CA VAL A 99 -3.62 -10.85 -27.34
C VAL A 99 -2.71 -10.77 -26.10
N GLY A 100 -1.41 -10.99 -26.27
CA GLY A 100 -0.44 -10.95 -25.17
C GLY A 100 -0.21 -9.55 -24.59
N ASP A 101 -0.58 -8.48 -25.30
CA ASP A 101 -0.39 -7.11 -24.80
C ASP A 101 -1.22 -6.80 -23.56
N VAL A 102 -2.29 -7.57 -23.30
CA VAL A 102 -3.02 -7.54 -22.02
C VAL A 102 -2.07 -7.83 -20.86
N VAL A 103 -1.15 -8.78 -21.02
CA VAL A 103 -0.20 -9.19 -19.97
C VAL A 103 0.83 -8.09 -19.74
N LEU A 104 1.31 -7.44 -20.82
CA LEU A 104 2.18 -6.28 -20.72
C LEU A 104 1.47 -5.14 -20.01
N PHE A 105 0.23 -4.83 -20.34
CA PHE A 105 -0.52 -3.78 -19.65
C PHE A 105 -0.74 -4.14 -18.17
N LEU A 106 -1.19 -5.36 -17.87
CA LEU A 106 -1.54 -5.78 -16.52
C LEU A 106 -0.35 -5.80 -15.54
N HIS A 107 0.90 -5.77 -16.00
CA HIS A 107 2.07 -5.88 -15.12
C HIS A 107 2.22 -4.70 -14.14
N ILE A 108 1.82 -3.47 -14.53
CA ILE A 108 1.94 -2.27 -13.68
C ILE A 108 0.81 -2.23 -12.64
N VAL A 109 -0.35 -2.82 -12.93
CA VAL A 109 -1.53 -2.72 -12.06
C VAL A 109 -1.30 -3.31 -10.65
N PRO A 110 -0.74 -4.53 -10.47
CA PRO A 110 -0.34 -5.03 -9.17
C PRO A 110 0.70 -4.13 -8.48
N MET A 111 1.62 -3.53 -9.22
CA MET A 111 2.64 -2.64 -8.66
C MET A 111 2.03 -1.34 -8.13
N MET A 112 1.09 -0.74 -8.87
CA MET A 112 0.29 0.41 -8.39
C MET A 112 -0.47 0.07 -7.11
N ALA A 113 -1.03 -1.14 -7.04
CA ALA A 113 -1.71 -1.63 -5.84
C ALA A 113 -0.76 -1.78 -4.64
N ALA A 114 0.45 -2.26 -4.89
CA ALA A 114 1.49 -2.33 -3.87
C ALA A 114 1.75 -0.93 -3.29
N LEU A 115 1.86 0.09 -4.13
CA LEU A 115 2.05 1.47 -3.67
C LEU A 115 0.88 2.00 -2.86
N ALA A 116 -0.35 1.64 -3.22
CA ALA A 116 -1.56 2.04 -2.48
C ALA A 116 -1.59 1.44 -1.05
N LEU A 117 -0.96 0.28 -0.82
CA LEU A 117 -0.87 -0.33 0.52
C LEU A 117 0.00 0.47 1.50
N GLN A 118 0.94 1.28 0.99
CA GLN A 118 1.87 2.11 1.77
C GLN A 118 2.44 1.39 3.02
N PRO A 119 3.22 0.30 2.85
CA PRO A 119 3.69 -0.55 3.95
C PRO A 119 4.55 0.16 5.01
N HIS A 120 5.01 1.38 4.73
CA HIS A 120 5.80 2.21 5.65
C HIS A 120 4.97 2.83 6.80
N VAL A 121 3.64 2.90 6.66
CA VAL A 121 2.72 3.38 7.70
C VAL A 121 2.07 2.18 8.39
N GLU A 122 2.26 2.06 9.70
CA GLU A 122 1.57 1.06 10.52
C GLU A 122 0.07 1.45 10.60
N GLN A 123 -0.79 0.65 9.98
CA GLN A 123 -2.25 0.81 10.05
C GLN A 123 -2.85 -0.45 10.66
N ASP A 124 -3.88 -0.25 11.49
CA ASP A 124 -4.63 -1.32 12.12
C ASP A 124 -5.12 -2.33 11.05
N ASP A 125 -5.02 -3.64 11.33
CA ASP A 125 -5.31 -4.75 10.38
C ASP A 125 -6.71 -4.64 9.75
N ARG A 126 -7.62 -3.94 10.42
CA ARG A 126 -8.99 -3.64 9.95
C ARG A 126 -8.99 -2.69 8.74
N THR A 127 -8.14 -1.69 8.74
CA THR A 127 -7.94 -0.76 7.62
C THR A 127 -7.38 -1.48 6.39
N ALA A 128 -6.69 -2.62 6.58
CA ALA A 128 -6.11 -3.42 5.48
C ALA A 128 -7.16 -4.10 4.60
N ARG A 129 -8.22 -4.65 5.19
CA ARG A 129 -9.34 -5.26 4.44
C ARG A 129 -10.13 -4.22 3.64
N LEU A 130 -10.25 -3.00 4.16
CA LEU A 130 -10.87 -1.88 3.44
C LEU A 130 -10.01 -1.40 2.27
N GLY A 131 -8.68 -1.36 2.44
CA GLY A 131 -7.75 -1.03 1.36
C GLY A 131 -7.72 -2.06 0.21
N SER A 132 -7.97 -3.34 0.47
CA SER A 132 -8.05 -4.35 -0.61
C SER A 132 -9.25 -4.16 -1.55
N LEU A 133 -10.34 -3.56 -1.06
CA LEU A 133 -11.49 -3.21 -1.91
C LEU A 133 -11.19 -2.01 -2.81
N ASP A 134 -10.45 -1.03 -2.30
CA ASP A 134 -9.96 0.09 -3.10
C ASP A 134 -9.02 -0.37 -4.22
N PHE A 135 -8.18 -1.37 -3.95
CA PHE A 135 -7.40 -2.03 -4.98
C PHE A 135 -8.29 -2.70 -6.04
N ALA A 136 -9.29 -3.49 -5.63
CA ALA A 136 -10.19 -4.16 -6.57
C ALA A 136 -10.89 -3.14 -7.48
N LEU A 137 -11.33 -1.99 -6.95
CA LEU A 137 -11.88 -0.90 -7.76
C LEU A 137 -10.87 -0.36 -8.78
N LEU A 138 -9.64 -0.10 -8.34
CA LEU A 138 -8.59 0.44 -9.22
C LEU A 138 -8.18 -0.57 -10.31
N LEU A 139 -8.10 -1.86 -9.98
CA LEU A 139 -7.84 -2.94 -10.92
C LEU A 139 -8.95 -3.04 -11.98
N ILE A 140 -10.21 -3.06 -11.53
CA ILE A 140 -11.37 -3.10 -12.43
C ILE A 140 -11.38 -1.85 -13.33
N TRP A 141 -10.98 -0.69 -12.81
CA TRP A 141 -10.92 0.54 -13.60
C TRP A 141 -9.86 0.50 -14.71
N TRP A 142 -8.64 0.07 -14.40
CA TRP A 142 -7.60 -0.07 -15.43
C TRP A 142 -7.94 -1.14 -16.46
N LEU A 143 -8.50 -2.28 -16.02
CA LEU A 143 -9.01 -3.29 -16.94
C LEU A 143 -10.12 -2.73 -17.82
N TYR A 144 -11.02 -1.93 -17.25
CA TYR A 144 -12.06 -1.23 -18.01
C TYR A 144 -11.47 -0.30 -19.07
N LEU A 145 -10.47 0.54 -18.73
CA LEU A 145 -9.83 1.42 -19.70
C LEU A 145 -9.20 0.62 -20.85
N TYR A 146 -8.58 -0.52 -20.56
CA TYR A 146 -8.03 -1.40 -21.58
C TYR A 146 -9.13 -2.00 -22.48
N LEU A 147 -10.18 -2.57 -21.88
CA LEU A 147 -11.32 -3.12 -22.61
C LEU A 147 -12.05 -2.03 -23.43
N PHE A 148 -12.07 -0.79 -22.96
CA PHE A 148 -12.76 0.32 -23.60
C PHE A 148 -11.95 0.94 -24.75
N ALA A 149 -10.63 1.08 -24.58
CA ALA A 149 -9.76 1.77 -25.52
C ALA A 149 -9.15 0.85 -26.58
N VAL A 150 -8.76 -0.39 -26.20
CA VAL A 150 -7.91 -1.27 -27.03
C VAL A 150 -8.72 -2.38 -27.70
N ILE A 151 -9.47 -3.16 -26.92
CA ILE A 151 -10.23 -4.34 -27.40
C ILE A 151 -11.22 -4.06 -28.55
N PRO A 152 -11.93 -2.91 -28.64
CA PRO A 152 -12.85 -2.69 -29.75
C PRO A 152 -12.15 -2.69 -31.11
N TRP A 153 -10.91 -2.21 -31.16
CA TRP A 153 -10.10 -2.17 -32.37
C TRP A 153 -9.43 -3.50 -32.71
N GLN A 154 -9.50 -4.48 -31.80
CA GLN A 154 -9.02 -5.83 -32.01
C GLN A 154 -10.13 -6.78 -32.47
N TYR A 155 -11.35 -6.64 -31.95
CA TYR A 155 -12.44 -7.60 -32.22
C TYR A 155 -13.68 -7.01 -32.89
N ALA A 156 -14.04 -5.75 -32.62
CA ALA A 156 -15.28 -5.15 -33.14
C ALA A 156 -15.09 -4.47 -34.50
N HIS A 157 -13.93 -3.85 -34.71
CA HIS A 157 -13.52 -3.30 -36.00
C HIS A 157 -11.99 -3.28 -36.07
N THR A 158 -11.41 -4.27 -36.77
CA THR A 158 -9.96 -4.45 -36.84
C THR A 158 -9.30 -3.29 -37.55
N ASN A 159 -8.54 -2.47 -36.81
CA ASN A 159 -7.72 -1.39 -37.35
C ASN A 159 -6.40 -1.32 -36.57
N GLU A 160 -5.33 -1.80 -37.20
CA GLU A 160 -3.99 -1.91 -36.61
C GLU A 160 -3.45 -0.55 -36.15
N THR A 161 -3.54 0.49 -37.00
CA THR A 161 -3.01 1.83 -36.68
C THR A 161 -3.67 2.46 -35.45
N THR A 162 -4.99 2.30 -35.33
CA THR A 162 -5.74 2.87 -34.20
C THR A 162 -5.57 2.02 -32.95
N TYR A 163 -5.45 0.71 -33.10
CA TYR A 163 -5.12 -0.21 -32.02
C TYR A 163 -3.75 0.13 -31.40
N GLU A 164 -2.70 0.25 -32.24
CA GLU A 164 -1.34 0.58 -31.80
C GLU A 164 -1.28 1.94 -31.09
N HIS A 165 -1.93 2.96 -31.66
CA HIS A 165 -2.00 4.26 -31.00
C HIS A 165 -2.73 4.20 -29.66
N ALA A 166 -3.88 3.52 -29.60
CA ALA A 166 -4.67 3.40 -28.38
C ALA A 166 -3.91 2.68 -27.26
N ILE A 167 -3.21 1.59 -27.58
CA ILE A 167 -2.44 0.85 -26.58
C ILE A 167 -1.21 1.63 -26.13
N ASN A 168 -0.49 2.29 -27.05
CA ASN A 168 0.69 3.11 -26.70
C ASN A 168 0.32 4.27 -25.78
N VAL A 169 -0.77 5.00 -26.08
CA VAL A 169 -1.24 6.10 -25.24
C VAL A 169 -1.71 5.60 -23.87
N LEU A 170 -2.47 4.51 -23.84
CA LEU A 170 -2.96 3.94 -22.58
C LEU A 170 -1.81 3.46 -21.70
N TYR A 171 -0.84 2.75 -22.29
CA TYR A 171 0.31 2.21 -21.59
C TYR A 171 1.27 3.30 -21.10
N LEU A 172 1.49 4.36 -21.89
CA LEU A 172 2.25 5.53 -21.45
C LEU A 172 1.55 6.22 -20.27
N THR A 173 0.23 6.39 -20.36
CA THR A 173 -0.57 6.99 -19.28
C THR A 173 -0.45 6.20 -17.99
N GLU A 174 -0.51 4.86 -18.07
CA GLU A 174 -0.33 3.96 -16.93
C GLU A 174 1.04 4.15 -16.26
N LYS A 175 2.13 4.20 -17.05
CA LYS A 175 3.49 4.45 -16.53
C LYS A 175 3.60 5.80 -15.85
N MET A 176 3.00 6.85 -16.42
CA MET A 176 3.04 8.19 -15.85
C MET A 176 2.29 8.25 -14.51
N VAL A 177 1.13 7.59 -14.40
CA VAL A 177 0.38 7.48 -13.15
C VAL A 177 1.19 6.69 -12.10
N PHE A 178 1.81 5.58 -12.49
CA PHE A 178 2.66 4.80 -11.59
C PHE A 178 3.87 5.58 -11.09
N LEU A 179 4.56 6.32 -11.97
CA LEU A 179 5.68 7.20 -11.61
C LEU A 179 5.26 8.34 -10.69
N ALA A 180 4.11 8.97 -10.94
CA ALA A 180 3.57 10.00 -10.07
C ALA A 180 3.24 9.42 -8.68
N GLY A 181 2.64 8.22 -8.62
CA GLY A 181 2.39 7.49 -7.38
C GLY A 181 3.67 7.20 -6.60
N LEU A 182 4.71 6.70 -7.28
CA LEU A 182 6.04 6.48 -6.70
C LEU A 182 6.65 7.77 -6.16
N ALA A 183 6.59 8.87 -6.92
CA ALA A 183 7.13 10.16 -6.50
C ALA A 183 6.44 10.70 -5.23
N VAL A 184 5.10 10.57 -5.14
CA VAL A 184 4.34 10.98 -3.96
C VAL A 184 4.73 10.14 -2.73
N VAL A 185 4.84 8.82 -2.89
CA VAL A 185 5.22 7.93 -1.77
C VAL A 185 6.69 8.13 -1.38
N TRP A 186 7.57 8.37 -2.36
CA TRP A 186 8.97 8.66 -2.14
C TRP A 186 9.18 9.96 -1.35
N THR A 187 8.50 11.05 -1.72
CA THR A 187 8.61 12.34 -1.04
C THR A 187 8.05 12.33 0.39
N ARG A 188 7.06 11.46 0.66
CA ARG A 188 6.43 11.34 1.99
C ARG A 188 7.11 10.34 2.92
N SER A 189 7.90 9.42 2.39
CA SER A 189 8.56 8.38 3.17
C SER A 189 9.89 8.86 3.79
N LYS A 190 10.25 8.25 4.93
CA LYS A 190 11.53 8.49 5.64
C LYS A 190 12.30 7.17 5.82
N GLY A 191 13.56 7.25 6.26
CA GLY A 191 14.38 6.08 6.61
C GLY A 191 14.60 5.10 5.46
N SER A 192 14.69 3.81 5.76
CA SER A 192 14.97 2.74 4.78
C SER A 192 13.94 2.67 3.64
N TRP A 193 12.67 2.96 3.93
CA TRP A 193 11.61 2.98 2.91
C TRP A 193 11.82 4.06 1.85
N ARG A 194 12.33 5.24 2.24
CA ARG A 194 12.66 6.31 1.28
C ARG A 194 13.69 5.85 0.26
N THR A 195 14.69 5.09 0.69
CA THR A 195 15.71 4.53 -0.19
C THR A 195 15.11 3.49 -1.14
N VAL A 196 14.26 2.59 -0.65
CA VAL A 196 13.58 1.58 -1.48
C VAL A 196 12.71 2.25 -2.55
N TYR A 197 11.90 3.24 -2.18
CA TYR A 197 11.05 3.96 -3.15
C TYR A 197 11.86 4.78 -4.15
N ALA A 198 13.00 5.36 -3.74
CA ALA A 198 13.90 6.07 -4.66
C ALA A 198 14.44 5.15 -5.75
N HIS A 199 14.85 3.93 -5.40
CA HIS A 199 15.38 2.96 -6.36
C HIS A 199 14.27 2.44 -7.29
N TRP A 200 13.07 2.17 -6.76
CA TRP A 200 11.91 1.83 -7.59
C TRP A 200 11.54 2.96 -8.56
N PHE A 201 11.56 4.22 -8.11
CA PHE A 201 11.33 5.37 -8.97
C PHE A 201 12.38 5.48 -10.07
N GLY A 202 13.68 5.36 -9.72
CA GLY A 202 14.77 5.38 -10.69
C GLY A 202 14.65 4.28 -11.75
N ALA A 203 14.46 3.03 -11.32
CA ALA A 203 14.31 1.89 -12.24
C ALA A 203 13.09 2.07 -13.16
N SER A 204 11.95 2.49 -12.60
CA SER A 204 10.71 2.70 -13.37
C SER A 204 10.80 3.88 -14.33
N LEU A 205 11.55 4.93 -13.98
CA LEU A 205 11.76 6.10 -14.83
C LEU A 205 12.62 5.74 -16.04
N VAL A 206 13.71 5.01 -15.82
CA VAL A 206 14.56 4.49 -16.90
C VAL A 206 13.74 3.55 -17.79
N TYR A 207 12.95 2.67 -17.22
CA TYR A 207 12.04 1.79 -17.97
C TYR A 207 11.05 2.57 -18.83
N ALA A 208 10.36 3.57 -18.25
CA ALA A 208 9.37 4.36 -18.96
C ALA A 208 9.99 5.15 -20.12
N LEU A 209 11.14 5.79 -19.89
CA LEU A 209 11.86 6.51 -20.93
C LEU A 209 12.34 5.55 -22.03
N SER A 210 12.97 4.44 -21.65
CA SER A 210 13.48 3.44 -22.60
C SER A 210 12.37 2.87 -23.47
N SER A 211 11.25 2.48 -22.87
CA SER A 211 10.13 1.93 -23.60
C SER A 211 9.47 2.95 -24.52
N TYR A 212 9.43 4.23 -24.15
CA TYR A 212 8.95 5.28 -25.04
C TYR A 212 9.85 5.44 -26.27
N VAL A 213 11.19 5.46 -26.05
CA VAL A 213 12.15 5.54 -27.16
C VAL A 213 12.10 4.27 -28.03
N ALA A 214 11.94 3.09 -27.43
CA ALA A 214 11.79 1.83 -28.15
C ALA A 214 10.52 1.82 -29.01
N ASN A 215 9.37 2.21 -28.46
CA ASN A 215 8.11 2.33 -29.21
C ASN A 215 8.23 3.30 -30.39
N TRP A 216 8.90 4.44 -30.18
CA TRP A 216 9.19 5.37 -31.27
C TRP A 216 10.09 4.77 -32.36
N GLY A 217 11.03 3.89 -31.99
CA GLY A 217 11.83 3.12 -32.94
C GLY A 217 11.04 2.05 -33.69
N ILE A 218 10.06 1.42 -33.03
CA ILE A 218 9.13 0.45 -33.65
C ILE A 218 8.28 1.14 -34.72
N GLU A 219 7.70 2.31 -34.41
CA GLU A 219 6.89 3.10 -35.35
C GLU A 219 7.66 3.53 -36.61
N ARG A 220 9.00 3.64 -36.53
CA ARG A 220 9.88 4.01 -37.66
C ARG A 220 10.53 2.82 -38.34
N HIS A 221 10.20 1.59 -37.94
CA HIS A 221 10.85 0.35 -38.41
C HIS A 221 12.38 0.35 -38.23
N THR A 222 12.90 1.10 -37.25
CA THR A 222 14.34 1.13 -36.93
C THR A 222 14.69 0.25 -35.73
N TYR A 223 13.69 -0.23 -35.00
CA TYR A 223 13.85 -1.12 -33.86
C TYR A 223 14.07 -2.57 -34.31
N TYR A 224 14.96 -3.27 -33.61
CA TYR A 224 15.12 -4.71 -33.64
C TYR A 224 15.64 -5.18 -32.28
N SER A 225 15.31 -6.40 -31.87
CA SER A 225 15.76 -6.96 -30.60
C SER A 225 17.27 -7.12 -30.55
N GLY A 226 17.88 -6.58 -29.50
CA GLY A 226 19.32 -6.45 -29.30
C GLY A 226 19.91 -5.16 -29.85
N SER A 227 19.08 -4.23 -30.32
CA SER A 227 19.51 -2.89 -30.73
C SER A 227 19.91 -2.00 -29.54
N LEU A 228 20.39 -0.79 -29.84
CA LEU A 228 20.74 0.21 -28.83
C LEU A 228 19.54 0.63 -27.96
N TYR A 229 18.31 0.41 -28.43
CA TYR A 229 17.08 0.69 -27.68
C TYR A 229 16.91 -0.22 -26.46
N ASP A 230 17.54 -1.40 -26.46
CA ASP A 230 17.43 -2.38 -25.37
C ASP A 230 18.39 -2.08 -24.21
N ILE A 231 19.42 -1.26 -24.42
CA ILE A 231 20.44 -0.99 -23.39
C ILE A 231 19.81 -0.38 -22.13
N PRO A 232 19.02 0.70 -22.21
CA PRO A 232 18.41 1.28 -21.01
C PRO A 232 17.28 0.38 -20.47
N LEU A 233 16.65 -0.43 -21.32
CA LEU A 233 15.62 -1.40 -20.94
C LEU A 233 16.21 -2.49 -20.02
N VAL A 234 17.28 -3.14 -20.47
CA VAL A 234 18.02 -4.18 -19.75
C VAL A 234 18.65 -3.60 -18.47
N ALA A 235 19.14 -2.36 -18.51
CA ALA A 235 19.61 -1.66 -17.31
C ALA A 235 18.50 -1.47 -16.27
N SER A 236 17.28 -1.12 -16.68
CA SER A 236 16.14 -0.99 -15.76
C SER A 236 15.77 -2.33 -15.11
N MET A 237 15.79 -3.44 -15.86
CA MET A 237 15.53 -4.79 -15.34
C MET A 237 16.58 -5.21 -14.32
N ALA A 238 17.87 -4.98 -14.61
CA ALA A 238 18.95 -5.24 -13.67
C ALA A 238 18.85 -4.39 -12.40
N TRP A 239 18.39 -3.13 -12.52
CA TRP A 239 18.15 -2.28 -11.37
C TRP A 239 17.06 -2.86 -10.47
N VAL A 240 15.96 -3.40 -11.03
CA VAL A 240 14.91 -4.09 -10.26
C VAL A 240 15.48 -5.26 -9.43
N VAL A 241 16.41 -6.06 -9.97
CA VAL A 241 17.14 -7.10 -9.21
C VAL A 241 17.86 -6.50 -8.01
N GLY A 242 18.56 -5.37 -8.23
CA GLY A 242 19.25 -4.62 -7.18
C GLY A 242 18.29 -4.14 -6.08
N VAL A 243 17.09 -3.67 -6.45
CA VAL A 243 16.09 -3.19 -5.48
C VAL A 243 15.61 -4.31 -4.57
N GLY A 244 15.33 -5.51 -5.10
CA GLY A 244 14.90 -6.64 -4.29
C GLY A 244 15.94 -7.06 -3.25
N LEU A 245 17.21 -7.12 -3.65
CA LEU A 245 18.33 -7.44 -2.77
C LEU A 245 18.60 -6.35 -1.72
N LEU A 246 18.57 -5.09 -2.13
CA LEU A 246 18.76 -3.93 -1.25
C LEU A 246 17.66 -3.84 -0.20
N ALA A 247 16.42 -4.17 -0.56
CA ALA A 247 15.31 -4.21 0.39
C ALA A 247 15.48 -5.26 1.48
N LEU A 248 16.02 -6.43 1.14
CA LEU A 248 16.37 -7.48 2.10
C LEU A 248 17.42 -7.00 3.11
N ASP A 249 18.51 -6.42 2.60
CA ASP A 249 19.62 -5.92 3.43
C ASP A 249 19.18 -4.77 4.35
N LEU A 250 18.31 -3.88 3.86
CA LEU A 250 17.78 -2.76 4.65
C LEU A 250 16.77 -3.20 5.71
N SER A 251 16.13 -4.36 5.56
CA SER A 251 15.08 -4.90 6.44
C SER A 251 14.16 -3.78 6.97
N PRO A 252 13.46 -3.04 6.08
CA PRO A 252 12.85 -1.77 6.43
C PRO A 252 11.79 -1.95 7.53
N LYS A 253 12.12 -1.52 8.75
CA LYS A 253 11.21 -1.53 9.91
C LYS A 253 10.07 -0.54 9.67
N GLN A 254 8.88 -0.90 10.13
CA GLN A 254 7.71 -0.02 10.12
C GLN A 254 8.01 1.23 10.96
N GLN A 255 7.59 2.40 10.49
CA GLN A 255 7.74 3.64 11.25
C GLN A 255 6.63 3.74 12.29
N PRO A 256 6.95 4.23 13.51
CA PRO A 256 5.94 4.42 14.54
C PRO A 256 4.87 5.40 14.04
N VAL A 257 3.63 5.12 14.42
CA VAL A 257 2.40 5.80 14.00
C VAL A 257 2.52 7.32 14.20
N HIS A 258 2.48 8.09 13.11
CA HIS A 258 2.00 9.46 13.16
C HIS A 258 0.49 9.43 12.86
N HIS A 259 -0.32 9.67 13.89
CA HIS A 259 -1.78 9.83 13.76
C HIS A 259 -2.11 11.06 12.90
N SER A 260 -2.07 10.90 11.58
CA SER A 260 -2.67 11.86 10.65
C SER A 260 -3.87 11.19 10.00
N GLY A 261 -5.05 11.45 10.56
CA GLY A 261 -6.35 10.90 10.16
C GLY A 261 -6.80 11.21 8.73
N SER A 262 -5.95 11.80 7.88
CA SER A 262 -6.27 12.19 6.50
C SER A 262 -5.82 11.17 5.44
N HIS A 263 -5.11 10.09 5.79
CA HIS A 263 -4.39 9.27 4.80
C HIS A 263 -5.28 8.28 4.03
N GLY A 264 -6.24 7.61 4.70
CA GLY A 264 -7.18 6.71 4.01
C GLY A 264 -8.17 7.43 3.07
N VAL A 265 -8.35 8.75 3.27
CA VAL A 265 -9.28 9.57 2.50
C VAL A 265 -8.82 9.75 1.05
N TRP A 266 -7.51 9.80 0.79
CA TRP A 266 -6.98 10.02 -0.56
C TRP A 266 -7.22 8.83 -1.49
N VAL A 267 -7.02 7.60 -0.99
CA VAL A 267 -7.29 6.37 -1.75
C VAL A 267 -8.79 6.21 -2.01
N ALA A 268 -9.63 6.50 -1.02
CA ALA A 268 -11.08 6.49 -1.19
C ALA A 268 -11.57 7.56 -2.19
N ARG A 269 -10.95 8.74 -2.23
CA ARG A 269 -11.25 9.80 -3.22
C ARG A 269 -10.84 9.40 -4.64
N LEU A 270 -9.71 8.71 -4.81
CA LEU A 270 -9.32 8.15 -6.11
C LEU A 270 -10.34 7.14 -6.62
N GLY A 271 -10.84 6.25 -5.75
CA GLY A 271 -11.90 5.29 -6.09
C GLY A 271 -13.25 5.95 -6.41
N MET A 272 -13.54 7.15 -5.91
CA MET A 272 -14.73 7.91 -6.34
C MET A 272 -14.54 8.51 -7.73
N ILE A 273 -13.37 9.07 -8.02
CA ILE A 273 -13.06 9.65 -9.34
C ILE A 273 -13.21 8.59 -10.44
N THR A 274 -12.77 7.36 -10.20
CA THR A 274 -12.90 6.27 -11.18
C THR A 274 -14.36 5.97 -11.52
N ILE A 275 -15.26 5.93 -10.54
CA ILE A 275 -16.69 5.67 -10.76
C ILE A 275 -17.34 6.82 -11.54
N PHE A 276 -17.06 8.07 -11.14
CA PHE A 276 -17.61 9.25 -11.84
C PHE A 276 -17.05 9.43 -13.26
N SER A 277 -15.93 8.79 -13.59
CA SER A 277 -15.40 8.79 -14.96
C SER A 277 -16.20 7.90 -15.92
N LEU A 278 -16.87 6.84 -15.44
CA LEU A 278 -17.56 5.87 -16.31
C LEU A 278 -18.70 6.51 -17.13
N PRO A 279 -19.59 7.35 -16.55
CA PRO A 279 -20.64 8.01 -17.33
C PRO A 279 -20.06 8.99 -18.35
N LEU A 280 -18.93 9.62 -18.05
CA LEU A 280 -18.25 10.53 -18.98
C LEU A 280 -17.72 9.76 -20.20
N PHE A 281 -17.11 8.59 -20.00
CA PHE A 281 -16.69 7.72 -21.10
C PHE A 281 -17.86 7.14 -21.89
N ALA A 282 -18.96 6.80 -21.23
CA ALA A 282 -20.18 6.38 -21.91
C ALA A 282 -20.74 7.51 -22.79
N ALA A 283 -20.84 8.73 -22.26
CA ALA A 283 -21.26 9.91 -23.02
C ALA A 283 -20.33 10.17 -24.22
N TRP A 284 -19.02 10.16 -23.99
CA TRP A 284 -18.03 10.30 -25.06
C TRP A 284 -18.22 9.25 -26.16
N SER A 285 -18.50 8.00 -25.80
CA SER A 285 -18.77 6.93 -26.78
C SER A 285 -20.05 7.13 -27.60
N VAL A 286 -21.05 7.84 -27.09
CA VAL A 286 -22.29 8.16 -27.85
C VAL A 286 -22.04 9.30 -28.82
N PHE A 287 -21.31 10.32 -28.39
CA PHE A 287 -21.08 11.54 -29.16
C PHE A 287 -19.89 11.46 -30.11
N ASP A 288 -19.04 10.44 -30.05
CA ASP A 288 -17.93 10.23 -30.96
C ASP A 288 -18.43 9.87 -32.38
N PRO A 289 -18.34 10.80 -33.36
CA PRO A 289 -18.81 10.55 -34.72
C PRO A 289 -17.78 9.76 -35.54
N THR A 290 -16.55 9.60 -35.05
CA THR A 290 -15.45 8.94 -35.76
C THR A 290 -15.46 7.42 -35.57
N ALA A 291 -16.11 6.94 -34.51
CA ALA A 291 -16.16 5.52 -34.18
C ALA A 291 -17.27 4.75 -34.93
N PRO A 292 -16.96 3.59 -35.54
CA PRO A 292 -17.95 2.70 -36.13
C PRO A 292 -19.06 2.31 -35.12
N PRO A 293 -20.29 2.02 -35.59
CA PRO A 293 -21.38 1.60 -34.71
C PRO A 293 -21.04 0.38 -33.83
N SER A 294 -20.29 -0.60 -34.36
CA SER A 294 -19.86 -1.79 -33.60
C SER A 294 -18.97 -1.45 -32.41
N VAL A 295 -18.02 -0.53 -32.60
CA VAL A 295 -17.12 -0.03 -31.56
C VAL A 295 -17.89 0.74 -30.49
N ARG A 296 -18.86 1.58 -30.88
CA ARG A 296 -19.70 2.34 -29.94
C ARG A 296 -20.57 1.41 -29.08
N THR A 297 -21.25 0.44 -29.69
CA THR A 297 -22.05 -0.54 -28.95
C THR A 297 -21.20 -1.35 -27.99
N PHE A 298 -20.02 -1.80 -28.43
CA PHE A 298 -19.10 -2.54 -27.57
C PHE A 298 -18.66 -1.71 -26.36
N ARG A 299 -18.20 -0.47 -26.58
CA ARG A 299 -17.81 0.47 -25.52
C ARG A 299 -18.93 0.69 -24.52
N LEU A 300 -20.16 0.90 -24.99
CA LEU A 300 -21.33 1.09 -24.12
C LEU A 300 -21.63 -0.14 -23.27
N VAL A 301 -21.63 -1.34 -23.86
CA VAL A 301 -21.86 -2.60 -23.11
C VAL A 301 -20.79 -2.80 -22.03
N VAL A 302 -19.52 -2.58 -22.37
CA VAL A 302 -18.42 -2.66 -21.40
C VAL A 302 -18.58 -1.62 -20.30
N THR A 303 -18.92 -0.37 -20.63
CA THR A 303 -19.16 0.68 -19.62
C THR A 303 -20.28 0.29 -18.65
N LEU A 304 -21.40 -0.24 -19.16
CA LEU A 304 -22.54 -0.65 -18.34
C LEU A 304 -22.20 -1.84 -17.44
N ALA A 305 -21.52 -2.85 -17.99
CA ALA A 305 -21.07 -4.01 -17.21
C ALA A 305 -20.11 -3.60 -16.10
N THR A 306 -19.14 -2.74 -16.40
CA THR A 306 -18.19 -2.21 -15.40
C THR A 306 -18.91 -1.36 -14.35
N MET A 307 -19.86 -0.50 -14.73
CA MET A 307 -20.66 0.29 -13.78
C MET A 307 -21.41 -0.61 -12.80
N LEU A 308 -21.99 -1.72 -13.27
CA LEU A 308 -22.71 -2.68 -12.42
C LEU A 308 -21.76 -3.38 -11.44
N VAL A 309 -20.61 -3.86 -11.92
CA VAL A 309 -19.61 -4.54 -11.08
C VAL A 309 -18.99 -3.57 -10.06
N MET A 310 -18.58 -2.38 -10.48
CA MET A 310 -18.06 -1.36 -9.57
C MET A 310 -19.12 -0.90 -8.58
N GLY A 311 -20.35 -0.66 -9.03
CA GLY A 311 -21.47 -0.27 -8.16
C GLY A 311 -21.72 -1.29 -7.06
N ALA A 312 -21.74 -2.59 -7.40
CA ALA A 312 -21.84 -3.66 -6.41
C ALA A 312 -20.66 -3.66 -5.43
N LEU A 313 -19.43 -3.49 -5.91
CA LEU A 313 -18.24 -3.49 -5.06
C LEU A 313 -18.19 -2.28 -4.11
N VAL A 314 -18.64 -1.11 -4.59
CA VAL A 314 -18.78 0.10 -3.78
C VAL A 314 -19.86 -0.08 -2.73
N PHE A 315 -21.00 -0.67 -3.09
CA PHE A 315 -22.08 -0.95 -2.15
C PHE A 315 -21.61 -1.90 -1.04
N ILE A 316 -20.87 -2.96 -1.40
CA ILE A 316 -20.25 -3.89 -0.43
C ILE A 316 -19.27 -3.12 0.47
N LYS A 317 -18.42 -2.26 -0.11
CA LYS A 317 -17.46 -1.46 0.65
C LYS A 317 -18.16 -0.51 1.63
N GLN A 318 -19.22 0.18 1.19
CA GLN A 318 -20.02 1.08 2.03
C GLN A 318 -20.67 0.32 3.19
N HIS A 319 -21.28 -0.83 2.93
CA HIS A 319 -21.90 -1.65 3.98
C HIS A 319 -20.89 -2.16 5.02
N LEU A 320 -19.68 -2.51 4.59
CA LEU A 320 -18.59 -2.89 5.50
C LEU A 320 -18.09 -1.72 6.32
N LEU A 321 -17.98 -0.52 5.73
CA LEU A 321 -17.61 0.72 6.42
C LEU A 321 -18.64 1.09 7.48
N ASP A 322 -19.92 1.07 7.15
CA ASP A 322 -21.00 1.44 8.07
C ASP A 322 -21.06 0.51 9.28
N ARG A 323 -20.90 -0.80 9.06
CA ARG A 323 -20.81 -1.77 10.16
C ARG A 323 -19.64 -1.51 11.09
N GLU A 324 -18.49 -1.13 10.54
CA GLU A 324 -17.31 -0.84 11.35
C GLU A 324 -17.45 0.50 12.09
N LEU A 325 -18.02 1.52 11.45
CA LEU A 325 -18.32 2.80 12.09
C LEU A 325 -19.24 2.60 13.30
N LEU A 326 -20.30 1.80 13.16
CA LEU A 326 -21.21 1.47 14.27
C LEU A 326 -20.51 0.71 15.40
N ARG A 327 -19.59 -0.21 15.08
CA ARG A 327 -18.80 -0.92 16.10
C ARG A 327 -17.88 0.03 16.87
N LEU A 328 -17.16 0.90 16.16
CA LEU A 328 -16.27 1.89 16.78
C LEU A 328 -17.03 2.85 17.68
N LEU A 329 -18.21 3.30 17.25
CA LEU A 329 -19.09 4.13 18.07
C LEU A 329 -19.50 3.40 19.36
N ARG A 330 -19.92 2.13 19.28
CA ARG A 330 -20.27 1.34 20.47
C ARG A 330 -19.09 1.15 21.42
N THR A 331 -17.92 0.76 20.92
CA THR A 331 -16.71 0.59 21.74
C THR A 331 -16.28 1.90 22.40
N SER A 332 -16.41 3.03 21.70
CA SER A 332 -16.14 4.35 22.26
C SER A 332 -17.13 4.73 23.35
N GLN A 333 -18.42 4.44 23.17
CA GLN A 333 -19.46 4.65 24.18
C GLN A 333 -19.23 3.80 25.43
N GLU A 334 -18.95 2.50 25.28
CA GLU A 334 -18.66 1.59 26.39
C GLU A 334 -17.43 2.05 27.19
N SER A 335 -16.38 2.49 26.49
CA SER A 335 -15.15 3.00 27.10
C SER A 335 -15.42 4.29 27.90
N PHE A 336 -16.28 5.18 27.38
CA PHE A 336 -16.70 6.40 28.05
C PHE A 336 -17.54 6.12 29.30
N GLU A 337 -18.48 5.17 29.22
CA GLU A 337 -19.27 4.74 30.39
C GLU A 337 -18.41 4.12 31.48
N ASN A 338 -17.46 3.27 31.11
CA ASN A 338 -16.51 2.68 32.06
C ASN A 338 -15.66 3.74 32.74
N LEU A 339 -15.13 4.71 31.99
CA LEU A 339 -14.36 5.81 32.56
C LEU A 339 -15.20 6.62 33.56
N ARG A 340 -16.47 6.90 33.23
CA ARG A 340 -17.40 7.59 34.12
C ARG A 340 -17.69 6.81 35.40
N ARG A 341 -17.86 5.48 35.31
CA ARG A 341 -18.07 4.61 36.48
C ARG A 341 -16.86 4.60 37.41
N VAL A 342 -15.66 4.46 36.85
CA VAL A 342 -14.40 4.48 37.62
C VAL A 342 -14.20 5.84 38.30
N GLN A 343 -14.46 6.94 37.59
CA GLN A 343 -14.37 8.27 38.18
C GLN A 343 -15.35 8.46 39.35
N ALA A 344 -16.59 7.96 39.23
CA ALA A 344 -17.56 8.02 40.31
C ALA A 344 -17.13 7.21 41.55
N GLN A 345 -16.54 6.02 41.34
CA GLN A 345 -15.98 5.20 42.41
C GLN A 345 -14.81 5.88 43.12
N LEU A 346 -13.91 6.54 42.36
CA LEU A 346 -12.79 7.30 42.94
C LEU A 346 -13.29 8.45 43.81
N VAL A 347 -14.24 9.25 43.32
CA VAL A 347 -14.84 10.35 44.12
C VAL A 347 -15.48 9.81 45.40
N GLN A 348 -16.17 8.67 45.33
CA GLN A 348 -16.78 8.06 46.51
C GLN A 348 -15.73 7.54 47.50
N SER A 349 -14.65 6.92 47.01
CA SER A 349 -13.52 6.45 47.82
C SER A 349 -12.80 7.61 48.50
N GLU A 350 -12.60 8.73 47.79
CA GLU A 350 -11.98 9.93 48.34
C GLU A 350 -12.85 10.55 49.43
N LYS A 351 -14.17 10.63 49.23
CA LYS A 351 -15.12 11.06 50.28
C LYS A 351 -15.04 10.18 51.53
N LEU A 352 -15.03 8.86 51.36
CA LEU A 352 -14.94 7.92 52.49
C LEU A 352 -13.60 8.04 53.22
N ALA A 353 -12.50 8.22 52.49
CA ALA A 353 -11.18 8.45 53.06
C ALA A 353 -11.13 9.76 53.86
N SER A 354 -11.61 10.88 53.30
CA SER A 354 -11.70 12.16 54.01
C SER A 354 -12.60 12.06 55.26
N LEU A 355 -13.71 11.33 55.17
CA LEU A 355 -14.61 11.13 56.29
C LEU A 355 -13.95 10.26 57.38
N GLY A 356 -13.23 9.19 57.00
CA GLY A 356 -12.44 8.39 57.92
C GLY A 356 -11.33 9.18 58.61
N GLN A 357 -10.66 10.07 57.89
CA GLN A 357 -9.64 10.96 58.44
C GLN A 357 -10.23 11.98 59.43
N LEU A 358 -11.41 12.55 59.12
CA LEU A 358 -12.14 13.43 60.03
C LEU A 358 -12.61 12.70 61.29
N VAL A 359 -13.17 11.49 61.15
CA VAL A 359 -13.61 10.68 62.30
C VAL A 359 -12.43 10.27 63.16
N GLY A 360 -11.31 9.85 62.55
CA GLY A 360 -10.09 9.52 63.28
C GLY A 360 -9.51 10.73 64.02
N GLY A 361 -9.49 11.91 63.39
CA GLY A 361 -9.10 13.17 64.02
C GLY A 361 -10.03 13.56 65.18
N ALA A 362 -11.34 13.48 64.98
CA ALA A 362 -12.34 13.79 66.02
C ALA A 362 -12.26 12.81 67.20
N ALA A 363 -12.07 11.52 66.93
CA ALA A 363 -11.86 10.51 67.97
C ALA A 363 -10.58 10.78 68.77
N HIS A 364 -9.50 11.18 68.10
CA HIS A 364 -8.24 11.54 68.76
C HIS A 364 -8.41 12.79 69.66
N GLU A 365 -9.05 13.84 69.14
CA GLU A 365 -9.36 15.08 69.87
C GLU A 365 -10.29 14.83 71.07
N LEU A 366 -11.25 13.90 70.97
CA LEU A 366 -12.14 13.51 72.08
C LEU A 366 -11.43 12.63 73.11
N ASN A 367 -10.52 11.76 72.70
CA ASN A 367 -9.82 10.87 73.62
C ASN A 367 -8.87 11.64 74.55
N ASN A 368 -8.33 12.77 74.09
CA ASN A 368 -7.47 13.66 74.88
C ASN A 368 -8.13 14.15 76.20
N PRO A 369 -9.27 14.87 76.19
CA PRO A 369 -9.92 15.32 77.41
C PRO A 369 -10.46 14.17 78.25
N LEU A 370 -10.90 13.06 77.63
CA LEU A 370 -11.37 11.87 78.36
C LEU A 370 -10.25 11.23 79.18
N THR A 371 -9.06 11.11 78.58
CA THR A 371 -7.86 10.61 79.25
C THR A 371 -7.43 11.56 80.38
N ALA A 372 -7.53 12.89 80.16
CA ALA A 372 -7.29 13.87 81.22
C ALA A 372 -8.30 13.74 82.37
N MET A 373 -9.61 13.60 82.07
CA MET A 373 -10.66 13.42 83.08
C MET A 373 -10.48 12.13 83.87
N LEU A 374 -10.15 11.02 83.21
CA LEU A 374 -9.81 9.75 83.86
C LEU A 374 -8.59 9.91 84.77
N GLY A 375 -7.53 10.57 84.30
CA GLY A 375 -6.36 10.86 85.14
C GLY A 375 -6.69 11.71 86.36
N TYR A 376 -7.56 12.71 86.23
CA TYR A 376 -8.05 13.49 87.38
C TYR A 376 -8.94 12.67 88.32
N ALA A 377 -9.77 11.77 87.79
CA ALA A 377 -10.60 10.88 88.60
C ALA A 377 -9.76 9.88 89.40
N ASP A 378 -8.72 9.30 88.79
CA ASP A 378 -7.76 8.42 89.47
C ASP A 378 -7.00 9.18 90.58
N LEU A 379 -6.53 10.41 90.31
CA LEU A 379 -5.90 11.26 91.33
C LEU A 379 -6.85 11.56 92.50
N LEU A 380 -8.12 11.86 92.22
CA LEU A 380 -9.14 12.08 93.25
C LEU A 380 -9.42 10.81 94.06
N ALA A 381 -9.42 9.64 93.42
CA ALA A 381 -9.62 8.36 94.08
C ALA A 381 -8.41 7.92 94.94
N GLU A 382 -7.19 8.28 94.54
CA GLU A 382 -5.96 8.01 95.29
C GLU A 382 -5.70 9.01 96.42
N THR A 383 -6.43 10.13 96.48
CA THR A 383 -6.28 11.12 97.56
C THR A 383 -7.10 10.70 98.79
N PRO A 384 -6.50 10.28 99.92
CA PRO A 384 -7.27 9.90 101.10
C PRO A 384 -7.89 11.15 101.74
N LEU A 385 -9.20 11.10 102.00
CA LEU A 385 -9.92 12.14 102.73
C LEU A 385 -9.34 12.24 104.16
N LYS A 386 -8.74 13.40 104.48
CA LYS A 386 -8.42 13.75 105.87
C LYS A 386 -9.70 14.20 106.58
N ASP A 387 -10.14 13.40 107.54
CA ASP A 387 -11.15 13.80 108.53
C ASP A 387 -10.62 14.97 109.35
N GLU A 388 -11.09 16.19 109.08
CA GLU A 388 -11.14 17.27 110.06
C GLU A 388 -11.94 18.47 109.49
N GLN A 389 -13.20 18.60 109.89
CA GLN A 389 -13.83 19.87 110.31
C GLN A 389 -15.27 19.61 110.79
N PHE A 390 -15.36 19.10 112.03
CA PHE A 390 -16.53 19.23 112.88
C PHE A 390 -16.71 20.71 113.28
N GLY A 391 -17.94 21.23 113.20
CA GLY A 391 -18.24 22.58 113.67
C GLY A 391 -19.72 22.93 113.67
N PHE A 392 -20.53 22.27 114.50
CA PHE A 392 -21.74 22.89 115.04
C PHE A 392 -22.05 22.35 116.45
N GLN A 393 -21.97 23.24 117.45
CA GLN A 393 -22.32 23.01 118.86
C GLN A 393 -23.82 23.28 119.10
N PRO A 394 -24.46 22.64 120.11
CA PRO A 394 -25.87 22.81 120.43
C PRO A 394 -26.10 23.93 121.47
N ALA A 395 -27.32 24.48 121.48
CA ALA A 395 -27.98 25.07 122.64
C ALA A 395 -29.45 24.64 122.65
#